data_AF-T0YKN9-F1
#
_entry.id   AF-T0YKN9-F1
#
_cell.length_a   1.000
_cell.length_b   1.000
_cell.length_c   1.000
_cell.angle_alpha   90.00
_cell.angle_beta   90.00
_cell.angle_gamma   90.00
#
_symmetry.space_group_name_H-M   'P 1'
#
loop_
_entity.id
_entity.type
_entity.pdbx_description
1 polymer ?
#
loop_
_entity_poly.entity_id
_entity_poly.type
_entity_poly.pdbx_seq_one_letter_code
_entity_poly.pdbx_strand_id
1 'polypeptide(L)'
;KMIMLDSLIVKRSEINPKVKVGAFKCSYCGASFKVDVEKDEAPEVCPQCKRKALKQITEESKFINLQKIAVQDPLEKLRGNTPTWQLEVWIEDDMVNTVIPGDRIELTGTLRIRPRRNTRGKTEKNVYTMFLDTISIIPRQKEFAELNITEED
;
A
#
# COMPACT_ATOMS: atom_id res chain seq x y z
N LYS A 1 9.46 9.08 5.66
CA LYS A 1 10.42 8.40 6.57
C LYS A 1 10.39 6.92 6.26
N MET A 2 11.53 6.30 6.01
CA MET A 2 11.62 4.84 5.85
C MET A 2 11.65 4.17 7.23
N ILE A 3 10.88 3.10 7.39
CA ILE A 3 10.79 2.33 8.63
C ILE A 3 10.78 0.84 8.31
N MET A 4 11.21 0.04 9.29
CA MET A 4 11.17 -1.41 9.25
C MET A 4 10.36 -1.89 10.46
N LEU A 5 9.46 -2.84 10.24
CA LEU A 5 8.53 -3.38 11.23
C LEU A 5 8.57 -4.91 11.19
N ASP A 6 8.56 -5.54 12.37
CA ASP A 6 8.25 -6.97 12.52
C ASP A 6 6.78 -7.06 12.90
N SER A 7 5.98 -7.69 12.06
CA SER A 7 4.53 -7.59 12.10
C SER A 7 3.83 -8.90 11.74
N LEU A 8 2.63 -9.07 12.29
CA LEU A 8 1.70 -10.15 11.97
C LEU A 8 0.64 -9.65 10.99
N ILE A 9 0.38 -10.41 9.93
CA ILE A 9 -0.65 -10.07 8.96
C ILE A 9 -2.02 -10.48 9.48
N VAL A 10 -2.98 -9.56 9.44
CA VAL A 10 -4.34 -9.79 9.95
C VAL A 10 -5.34 -9.92 8.82
N LYS A 11 -5.21 -9.11 7.77
CA LYS A 11 -6.15 -9.07 6.64
C LYS A 11 -5.45 -8.76 5.35
N ARG A 12 -6.04 -9.20 4.24
CA ARG A 12 -5.68 -8.81 2.87
C ARG A 12 -6.95 -8.41 2.11
N SER A 13 -6.84 -7.36 1.29
CA SER A 13 -7.92 -6.95 0.38
C SER A 13 -7.89 -7.76 -0.91
N GLU A 14 -8.90 -7.54 -1.75
CA GLU A 14 -8.84 -7.88 -3.16
C GLU A 14 -7.72 -7.11 -3.87
N ILE A 15 -7.28 -7.66 -4.99
CA ILE A 15 -6.25 -7.07 -5.86
C ILE A 15 -6.93 -6.06 -6.77
N ASN A 16 -6.43 -4.82 -6.77
CA ASN A 16 -6.96 -3.74 -7.57
C ASN A 16 -5.89 -3.24 -8.56
N PRO A 17 -6.24 -2.91 -9.82
CA PRO A 17 -5.31 -2.29 -10.74
C PRO A 17 -5.00 -0.85 -10.30
N LYS A 18 -3.71 -0.52 -10.17
CA LYS A 18 -3.20 0.83 -9.93
C LYS A 18 -2.49 1.31 -11.20
N VAL A 19 -2.74 2.55 -11.61
CA VAL A 19 -2.04 3.16 -12.75
C VAL A 19 -0.58 3.42 -12.36
N LYS A 20 0.38 2.86 -13.09
CA LYS A 20 1.81 3.17 -12.97
C LYS A 20 2.22 4.21 -14.00
N VAL A 21 1.84 3.99 -15.25
CA VAL A 21 2.05 4.97 -16.34
C VAL A 21 0.69 5.34 -16.92
N GLY A 22 0.27 6.58 -16.70
CA GLY A 22 -0.96 7.12 -17.26
C GLY A 22 -0.69 7.66 -18.67
N ALA A 23 -1.42 7.14 -19.66
CA ALA A 23 -1.48 7.75 -20.99
C ALA A 23 -2.65 8.73 -21.04
N PHE A 24 -2.41 9.97 -21.47
CA PHE A 24 -3.44 11.00 -21.54
C PHE A 24 -3.52 11.57 -22.94
N LYS A 25 -4.74 11.90 -23.37
CA LYS A 25 -5.01 12.58 -24.65
C LYS A 25 -5.89 13.78 -24.45
N CYS A 26 -5.51 14.88 -25.07
CA CYS A 26 -6.30 16.11 -25.09
C CYS A 26 -7.45 15.96 -26.09
N SER A 27 -8.69 16.09 -25.62
CA SER A 27 -9.87 16.05 -26.48
C SER A 27 -10.03 17.30 -27.36
N TYR A 28 -9.26 18.35 -27.09
CA TYR A 28 -9.32 19.59 -27.87
C TYR A 28 -8.26 19.66 -28.99
N CYS A 29 -6.99 19.44 -28.66
CA CYS A 29 -5.89 19.55 -29.64
C CYS A 29 -5.36 18.19 -30.14
N GLY A 30 -5.85 17.07 -29.60
CA GLY A 30 -5.45 15.72 -30.01
C GLY A 30 -4.11 15.23 -29.47
N ALA A 31 -3.31 16.10 -28.84
CA ALA A 31 -2.02 15.76 -28.26
C ALA A 31 -2.12 14.62 -27.24
N SER A 32 -1.19 13.66 -27.30
CA SER A 32 -1.06 12.57 -26.34
C SER A 32 0.31 12.56 -25.66
N PHE A 33 0.34 12.12 -24.40
CA PHE A 33 1.57 11.98 -23.63
C PHE A 33 1.40 10.93 -22.53
N LYS A 34 2.54 10.45 -22.01
CA LYS A 34 2.59 9.45 -20.94
C LYS A 34 3.28 10.04 -19.71
N VAL A 35 2.74 9.77 -18.53
CA VAL A 35 3.25 10.27 -17.24
C VAL A 35 3.44 9.09 -16.30
N ASP A 36 4.59 9.04 -15.64
CA ASP A 36 4.86 8.09 -14.55
C ASP A 36 4.24 8.64 -13.27
N VAL A 37 3.12 8.03 -12.85
CA VAL A 37 2.25 8.55 -11.77
C VAL A 37 2.91 8.39 -10.40
N GLU A 38 3.96 7.60 -10.28
CA GLU A 38 4.73 7.48 -9.03
C GLU A 38 5.70 8.65 -8.84
N LYS A 39 6.15 9.28 -9.92
CA LYS A 39 7.14 10.36 -9.91
C LYS A 39 6.51 11.73 -10.06
N ASP A 40 5.53 11.84 -10.96
CA ASP A 40 4.92 13.08 -11.36
C ASP A 40 3.40 13.05 -11.14
N GLU A 41 2.84 14.18 -10.72
CA GLU A 41 1.39 14.32 -10.65
C GLU A 41 0.78 14.30 -12.06
N ALA A 42 -0.32 13.58 -12.21
CA ALA A 42 -1.06 13.55 -13.46
C ALA A 42 -1.54 14.99 -13.81
N PRO A 43 -1.18 15.53 -14.99
CA PRO A 43 -1.53 16.90 -15.32
C PRO A 43 -3.03 17.05 -15.53
N GLU A 44 -3.64 18.04 -14.90
CA GLU A 44 -5.03 18.42 -15.16
C GLU A 44 -5.20 19.25 -16.44
N VAL A 45 -4.11 19.90 -16.87
CA VAL A 45 -4.11 20.88 -17.97
C VAL A 45 -3.22 20.36 -19.09
N CYS A 46 -3.70 20.44 -20.33
CA CYS A 46 -2.91 20.03 -21.49
C CYS A 46 -1.65 20.90 -21.62
N PRO A 47 -0.44 20.31 -21.68
CA PRO A 47 0.80 21.08 -21.77
C PRO A 47 0.94 21.84 -23.10
N GLN A 48 0.26 21.38 -24.16
CA GLN A 48 0.34 21.99 -25.50
C GLN A 48 -0.65 23.14 -25.69
N CYS A 49 -1.93 22.93 -25.39
CA CYS A 49 -2.98 23.94 -25.63
C CYS A 49 -3.47 24.66 -24.36
N LYS A 50 -2.94 24.32 -23.19
CA LYS A 50 -3.27 24.90 -21.87
C LYS A 50 -4.74 24.82 -21.47
N ARG A 51 -5.52 23.91 -22.08
CA ARG A 51 -6.92 23.67 -21.72
C ARG A 51 -7.07 22.45 -20.80
N LYS A 52 -8.04 22.52 -19.88
CA LYS A 52 -8.46 21.40 -19.03
C LYS A 52 -9.34 20.42 -19.82
N ALA A 53 -8.73 19.72 -20.77
CA ALA A 53 -9.41 18.82 -21.70
C ALA A 53 -8.67 17.48 -21.82
N LEU A 54 -7.91 17.09 -20.79
CA LEU A 54 -7.18 15.83 -20.76
C LEU A 54 -8.07 14.69 -20.29
N LYS A 55 -8.00 13.58 -21.01
CA LYS A 55 -8.63 12.31 -20.64
C LYS A 55 -7.57 11.23 -20.61
N GLN A 56 -7.63 10.36 -19.61
CA GLN A 56 -6.79 9.17 -19.58
C GLN A 56 -7.28 8.17 -20.63
N ILE A 57 -6.35 7.59 -21.38
CA ILE A 57 -6.59 6.46 -22.28
C ILE A 57 -6.22 5.19 -21.53
N THR A 58 -7.23 4.42 -21.13
CA THR A 58 -7.04 3.21 -20.35
C THR A 58 -6.24 2.17 -21.14
N GLU A 59 -6.50 1.99 -22.44
CA GLU A 59 -5.85 0.98 -23.27
C GLU A 59 -4.35 1.23 -23.48
N GLU A 60 -3.91 2.49 -23.43
CA GLU A 60 -2.52 2.89 -23.60
C GLU A 60 -1.77 3.09 -22.27
N SER A 61 -2.50 3.03 -21.14
CA SER A 61 -1.95 3.16 -19.80
C SER A 61 -1.37 1.82 -19.33
N LYS A 62 -0.32 1.88 -18.48
CA LYS A 62 0.22 0.70 -17.80
C LYS A 62 -0.31 0.64 -16.37
N PHE A 63 -0.82 -0.53 -16.01
CA PHE A 63 -1.32 -0.84 -14.68
C PHE A 63 -0.42 -1.86 -13.99
N ILE A 64 -0.31 -1.73 -12.67
CA ILE A 64 0.28 -2.72 -11.79
C ILE A 64 -0.77 -3.18 -10.78
N ASN A 65 -0.56 -4.36 -10.22
CA ASN A 65 -1.42 -4.86 -9.16
C ASN A 65 -1.12 -4.11 -7.86
N LEU A 66 -2.17 -3.70 -7.14
CA LEU A 66 -2.10 -3.15 -5.80
C LEU A 66 -2.99 -4.01 -4.89
N GLN A 67 -2.44 -4.41 -3.75
CA GLN A 67 -3.19 -5.07 -2.69
C GLN A 67 -2.92 -4.34 -1.38
N LYS A 68 -3.95 -4.23 -0.54
CA LYS A 68 -3.84 -3.64 0.79
C LYS A 68 -3.86 -4.74 1.82
N ILE A 69 -2.92 -4.71 2.75
CA ILE A 69 -2.90 -5.60 3.90
C ILE A 69 -3.03 -4.79 5.18
N ALA A 70 -3.55 -5.42 6.23
CA ALA A 70 -3.53 -4.87 7.58
C ALA A 70 -2.55 -5.69 8.40
N VAL A 71 -1.59 -5.01 9.03
CA VAL A 71 -0.60 -5.63 9.90
C VAL A 71 -0.75 -5.11 11.32
N GLN A 72 -0.35 -5.93 12.30
CA GLN A 72 -0.33 -5.57 13.71
C GLN A 72 0.98 -6.02 14.36
N ASP A 73 1.29 -5.47 15.53
CA ASP A 73 2.41 -5.94 16.34
C ASP A 73 2.18 -7.40 16.78
N PRO A 74 3.23 -8.25 16.79
CA PRO A 74 3.15 -9.60 17.34
C PRO A 74 2.70 -9.58 18.80
N LEU A 75 1.86 -10.56 19.18
CA LEU A 75 1.23 -10.60 20.51
C LEU A 75 2.27 -10.67 21.63
N GLU A 76 3.40 -11.32 21.39
CA GLU A 76 4.48 -11.49 22.36
C GLU A 76 5.16 -10.15 22.71
N LYS A 77 5.06 -9.15 21.84
CA LYS A 77 5.60 -7.80 22.09
C LYS A 77 4.62 -6.91 22.86
N LEU A 78 3.36 -7.30 22.97
CA LEU A 78 2.35 -6.51 23.66
C LEU A 78 2.43 -6.76 25.16
N ARG A 79 2.46 -5.69 25.94
CA ARG A 79 2.43 -5.79 27.41
C ARG A 79 0.99 -5.75 27.89
N GLY A 80 0.56 -6.81 28.58
CA GLY A 80 -0.72 -6.87 29.29
C GLY A 80 -1.93 -6.56 28.41
N ASN A 81 -2.77 -5.62 28.86
CA ASN A 81 -4.06 -5.28 28.24
C ASN A 81 -3.95 -4.17 27.17
N THR A 82 -2.78 -4.01 26.54
CA THR A 82 -2.55 -2.97 25.52
C THR A 82 -3.41 -3.25 24.29
N PRO A 83 -4.24 -2.29 23.82
CA PRO A 83 -5.04 -2.52 22.63
C PRO A 83 -4.14 -2.66 21.40
N THR A 84 -4.42 -3.67 20.58
CA THR A 84 -3.79 -3.85 19.28
C THR A 84 -4.25 -2.74 18.33
N TRP A 85 -3.31 -2.17 17.59
CA TRP A 85 -3.60 -1.26 16.49
C TRP A 85 -3.23 -1.93 15.17
N GLN A 86 -3.95 -1.59 14.10
CA GLN A 86 -3.69 -2.11 12.75
C GLN A 86 -3.14 -0.98 11.87
N LEU A 87 -2.04 -1.27 11.17
CA LEU A 87 -1.50 -0.40 10.13
C LEU A 87 -1.94 -0.92 8.76
N GLU A 88 -2.50 -0.03 7.94
CA GLU A 88 -2.73 -0.33 6.52
C GLU A 88 -1.40 -0.25 5.77
N VAL A 89 -1.09 -1.29 5.01
CA VAL A 89 0.13 -1.42 4.24
C VAL A 89 -0.22 -1.73 2.79
N TRP A 90 0.43 -1.04 1.85
CA TRP A 90 0.22 -1.18 0.41
C TRP A 90 1.34 -2.03 -0.16
N ILE A 91 0.98 -3.12 -0.83
CA ILE A 91 1.90 -4.02 -1.51
C ILE A 91 1.56 -3.99 -3.01
N GLU A 92 2.59 -3.90 -3.84
CA GLU A 92 2.45 -3.63 -5.27
C GLU A 92 3.22 -4.66 -6.09
N ASP A 93 2.77 -4.84 -7.33
CA ASP A 93 3.42 -5.66 -8.36
C ASP A 93 3.73 -7.10 -7.91
N ASP A 94 5.01 -7.46 -7.78
CA ASP A 94 5.53 -8.78 -7.44
C ASP A 94 5.27 -9.19 -5.99
N MET A 95 5.10 -8.23 -5.09
CA MET A 95 4.76 -8.50 -3.69
C MET A 95 3.30 -8.89 -3.50
N VAL A 96 2.43 -8.67 -4.49
CA VAL A 96 1.00 -8.99 -4.37
C VAL A 96 0.80 -10.50 -4.24
N ASN A 97 -0.10 -10.90 -3.33
CA ASN A 97 -0.44 -12.30 -3.05
C ASN A 97 0.73 -13.19 -2.59
N THR A 98 1.85 -12.59 -2.14
CA THR A 98 3.00 -13.30 -1.56
C THR A 98 2.80 -13.69 -0.09
N VAL A 99 1.77 -13.11 0.55
CA VAL A 99 1.54 -13.23 1.99
C VAL A 99 0.07 -13.49 2.35
N ILE A 100 -0.15 -14.15 3.48
CA ILE A 100 -1.46 -14.63 3.94
C ILE A 100 -1.71 -14.15 5.39
N PRO A 101 -2.97 -13.87 5.79
CA PRO A 101 -3.29 -13.64 7.20
C PRO A 101 -2.76 -14.75 8.10
N GLY A 102 -2.10 -14.36 9.19
CA GLY A 102 -1.40 -15.27 10.12
C GLY A 102 0.12 -15.35 9.90
N ASP A 103 0.63 -14.88 8.76
CA ASP A 103 2.07 -14.85 8.52
C ASP A 103 2.74 -13.78 9.38
N ARG A 104 3.94 -14.12 9.89
CA ARG A 104 4.86 -13.17 10.51
C ARG A 104 5.88 -12.72 9.47
N ILE A 105 6.00 -11.42 9.32
CA ILE A 105 6.85 -10.81 8.31
C ILE A 105 7.68 -9.69 8.90
N GLU A 106 8.86 -9.48 8.31
CA GLU A 106 9.58 -8.23 8.42
C GLU A 106 9.27 -7.38 7.20
N LEU A 107 8.72 -6.20 7.43
CA LEU A 107 8.27 -5.30 6.38
C LEU A 107 9.05 -3.99 6.44
N THR A 108 9.63 -3.61 5.31
CA THR A 108 10.31 -2.32 5.15
C THR A 108 9.52 -1.46 4.18
N GLY A 109 9.31 -0.20 4.53
CA GLY A 109 8.52 0.71 3.70
C GLY A 109 8.65 2.17 4.09
N THR A 110 8.02 3.03 3.29
CA THR A 110 7.93 4.46 3.54
C THR A 110 6.57 4.81 4.12
N LEU A 111 6.57 5.42 5.31
CA LEU A 111 5.35 5.86 5.95
C LEU A 111 4.81 7.10 5.24
N ARG A 112 3.58 7.00 4.72
CA ARG A 112 2.87 8.04 3.97
C ARG A 112 1.57 8.43 4.67
N ILE A 113 1.05 9.62 4.33
CA ILE A 113 -0.27 10.09 4.78
C ILE A 113 -1.19 10.30 3.59
N ARG A 114 -2.49 10.11 3.80
CA ARG A 114 -3.54 10.48 2.85
C ARG A 114 -4.72 11.13 3.57
N PRO A 115 -5.50 12.00 2.90
CA PRO A 115 -6.72 12.54 3.49
C PRO A 115 -7.66 11.41 3.96
N ARG A 116 -8.17 11.54 5.19
CA ARG A 116 -9.08 10.54 5.76
C ARG A 116 -10.45 10.67 5.09
N ARG A 117 -11.06 9.53 4.76
CA ARG A 117 -12.45 9.45 4.31
C ARG A 117 -13.30 8.94 5.46
N ASN A 118 -14.43 9.61 5.73
CA ASN A 118 -15.38 9.17 6.74
C ASN A 118 -16.20 7.98 6.25
N THR A 119 -17.06 7.43 7.13
CA THR A 119 -17.95 6.30 6.82
C THR A 119 -18.96 6.59 5.70
N ARG A 120 -19.22 7.87 5.40
CA ARG A 120 -20.07 8.30 4.28
C ARG A 120 -19.27 8.56 2.99
N GLY A 121 -17.99 8.20 2.96
CA GLY A 121 -17.09 8.39 1.82
C GLY A 121 -16.61 9.83 1.60
N LYS A 122 -17.03 10.79 2.45
CA LYS A 122 -16.62 12.19 2.34
C LYS A 122 -15.22 12.37 2.92
N THR A 123 -14.36 13.04 2.17
CA THR A 123 -13.03 13.44 2.66
C THR A 123 -13.17 14.44 3.81
N GLU A 124 -12.54 14.14 4.93
CA GLU A 124 -12.47 15.02 6.09
C GLU A 124 -11.42 16.11 5.86
N LYS A 125 -11.77 17.35 6.19
CA LYS A 125 -10.82 18.47 6.11
C LYS A 125 -9.81 18.35 7.24
N ASN A 126 -8.52 18.49 6.93
CA ASN A 126 -7.41 18.51 7.88
C ASN A 126 -7.21 17.23 8.73
N VAL A 127 -7.89 16.12 8.41
CA VAL A 127 -7.67 14.83 9.06
C VAL A 127 -7.05 13.87 8.05
N TYR A 128 -5.97 13.20 8.46
CA TYR A 128 -5.20 12.31 7.62
C TYR A 128 -5.09 10.93 8.26
N THR A 129 -4.92 9.92 7.44
CA THR A 129 -4.62 8.55 7.86
C THR A 129 -3.28 8.14 7.30
N MET A 130 -2.49 7.47 8.14
CA MET A 130 -1.20 6.94 7.76
C MET A 130 -1.36 5.58 7.12
N PHE A 131 -0.51 5.28 6.15
CA PHE A 131 -0.35 3.95 5.58
C PHE A 131 1.13 3.75 5.23
N LEU A 132 1.55 2.49 5.15
CA LEU A 132 2.91 2.14 4.80
C LEU A 132 2.96 1.73 3.34
N ASP A 133 3.80 2.40 2.57
CA ASP A 133 4.10 2.07 1.18
C ASP A 133 5.30 1.12 1.15
N THR A 134 5.09 -0.12 0.72
CA THR A 134 6.05 -1.21 0.94
C THR A 134 7.18 -1.19 -0.07
N ILE A 135 8.38 -1.44 0.42
CA ILE A 135 9.59 -1.59 -0.39
C ILE A 135 10.04 -3.05 -0.39
N SER A 136 9.92 -3.74 0.75
CA SER A 136 10.34 -5.13 0.88
C SER A 136 9.51 -5.86 1.94
N ILE A 137 9.28 -7.15 1.69
CA ILE A 137 8.63 -8.09 2.61
C ILE A 137 9.53 -9.32 2.71
N ILE A 138 9.89 -9.68 3.94
CA ILE A 138 10.69 -10.86 4.24
C ILE A 138 9.88 -11.74 5.20
N PRO A 139 9.46 -12.95 4.78
CA PRO A 139 8.81 -13.90 5.68
C PRO A 139 9.76 -14.27 6.83
N ARG A 140 9.27 -14.19 8.06
CA ARG A 140 9.98 -14.70 9.23
C ARG A 140 9.56 -16.15 9.42
N GLN A 141 10.50 -17.09 9.23
CA GLN A 141 10.26 -18.49 9.57
C GLN A 141 9.92 -18.58 11.07
N LYS A 142 8.91 -19.38 11.42
CA LYS A 142 8.73 -19.81 12.79
C LYS A 142 9.90 -20.72 13.12
N GLU A 143 10.88 -20.20 13.86
CA GLU A 143 11.69 -21.06 14.71
C GLU A 143 10.67 -21.69 15.67
N PHE A 144 10.32 -22.96 15.44
CA PHE A 144 9.69 -23.74 16.48
C PHE A 144 10.70 -23.73 17.62
N ALA A 145 10.38 -23.05 18.71
CA ALA A 145 11.11 -23.26 19.95
C ALA A 145 10.89 -24.74 20.27
N GLU A 146 11.89 -25.58 19.98
CA GLU A 146 11.99 -26.90 20.57
C GLU A 146 12.07 -26.64 22.08
N LEU A 147 10.92 -26.75 22.74
CA LEU A 147 10.86 -26.90 24.19
C LEU A 147 11.57 -28.22 24.47
N ASN A 148 12.86 -28.15 24.80
CA ASN A 148 13.54 -29.22 25.48
C ASN A 148 12.87 -29.37 26.83
N ILE A 149 11.84 -30.21 26.89
CA ILE A 149 11.35 -30.76 28.15
C ILE A 149 12.49 -31.67 28.61
N THR A 150 13.34 -31.17 29.50
CA THR A 150 14.12 -32.07 30.34
C THR A 150 13.14 -32.85 31.18
N GLU A 151 13.23 -34.18 31.19
CA GLU A 151 12.37 -35.10 31.96
C GLU A 151 12.63 -35.00 33.49
N GLU A 152 12.54 -33.79 34.05
CA GLU A 152 12.51 -33.53 35.48
C GLU A 152 11.51 -32.38 35.75
N ASP A 153 10.22 -32.64 35.51
CA ASP A 153 9.05 -32.10 36.25
C ASP A 153 7.74 -32.75 35.77
#